data_AF-A0A1V6GZW5-F1
#
_entry.id   AF-A0A1V6GZW5-F1
#
_cell.length_a   1.000
_cell.length_b   1.000
_cell.length_c   1.000
_cell.angle_alpha   90.00
_cell.angle_beta   90.00
_cell.angle_gamma   90.00
#
_symmetry.space_group_name_H-M   'P 1'
#
loop_
_entity.id
_entity.type
_entity.pdbx_description
1 polymer ?
#
loop_
_entity_poly.entity_id
_entity_poly.type
_entity_poly.pdbx_seq_one_letter_code
_entity_poly.pdbx_strand_id
1 'polypeptide(L)'
;MSSHRAQGEPGENKAPIPFFTHYFVQANRKVGSIVFHNRSYETRLLLYYIVRDEGAIFGQGSPRKKGGMMKDIRWIQRYSNFIKALSNLNEAVELANERDLSKLEKQGLIQSFEYTFELAWNTIRDFYRSKGEVDIQGSRDAFRLAYERGLIEEGQVFMNMIKSRQLSSHTFNEETANEIYQDIVNQYFSAFKCLSERLKQEKRKEEN
;
A
#
# COMPACT_ATOMS: atom_id res chain seq x y z
N MET A 1 -41.40 -37.22 -29.05
CA MET A 1 -40.16 -37.40 -29.82
C MET A 1 -39.79 -36.01 -30.33
N SER A 2 -38.81 -35.37 -29.70
CA SER A 2 -37.42 -35.29 -30.22
C SER A 2 -37.42 -34.55 -31.58
N SER A 3 -36.65 -33.51 -31.84
CA SER A 3 -35.41 -33.02 -31.23
C SER A 3 -34.98 -31.78 -32.04
N HIS A 4 -34.46 -30.74 -31.34
CA HIS A 4 -33.37 -29.80 -31.74
C HIS A 4 -33.48 -29.01 -33.07
N ARG A 5 -32.96 -27.78 -33.28
CA ARG A 5 -32.01 -26.87 -32.59
C ARG A 5 -32.19 -25.50 -33.32
N ALA A 6 -32.57 -24.40 -32.66
CA ALA A 6 -31.71 -23.35 -32.12
C ALA A 6 -30.55 -22.86 -33.03
N GLN A 7 -30.75 -21.71 -33.69
CA GLN A 7 -29.73 -20.68 -33.94
C GLN A 7 -30.35 -19.30 -33.69
N GLY A 8 -29.74 -18.53 -32.79
CA GLY A 8 -30.13 -17.19 -32.39
C GLY A 8 -29.15 -16.71 -31.33
N GLU A 9 -28.37 -15.69 -31.66
CA GLU A 9 -27.24 -15.17 -30.89
C GLU A 9 -27.63 -14.70 -29.46
N PRO A 10 -26.76 -14.86 -28.45
CA PRO A 10 -27.04 -14.38 -27.10
C PRO A 10 -26.74 -12.88 -26.98
N GLY A 11 -27.72 -12.15 -26.44
CA GLY A 11 -27.63 -10.73 -26.12
C GLY A 11 -26.52 -10.39 -25.13
N GLU A 12 -26.15 -9.11 -25.15
CA GLU A 12 -25.20 -8.46 -24.24
C GLU A 12 -25.38 -8.89 -22.79
N ASN A 13 -24.44 -9.70 -22.31
CA ASN A 13 -24.34 -10.07 -20.91
C ASN A 13 -23.66 -8.93 -20.16
N LYS A 14 -24.44 -7.97 -19.65
CA LYS A 14 -23.98 -6.97 -18.69
C LYS A 14 -23.54 -7.72 -17.42
N ALA A 15 -22.22 -7.84 -17.22
CA ALA A 15 -21.66 -8.40 -16.01
C ALA A 15 -22.18 -7.64 -14.77
N PRO A 16 -22.58 -8.32 -13.69
CA PRO A 16 -23.03 -7.66 -12.48
C PRO A 16 -21.88 -6.90 -11.84
N ILE A 17 -22.10 -5.61 -11.59
CA ILE A 17 -21.24 -4.75 -10.78
C ILE A 17 -21.10 -5.40 -9.39
N PRO A 18 -19.89 -5.69 -8.89
CA PRO A 18 -19.75 -6.33 -7.59
C PRO A 18 -20.16 -5.39 -6.45
N PHE A 19 -21.04 -5.93 -5.61
CA PHE A 19 -21.86 -5.35 -4.54
C PHE A 19 -21.10 -4.79 -3.31
N PHE A 20 -19.90 -4.22 -3.46
CA PHE A 20 -19.04 -3.89 -2.29
C PHE A 20 -18.89 -2.40 -1.91
N THR A 21 -19.71 -1.51 -2.47
CA THR A 21 -19.85 -0.14 -1.94
C THR A 21 -20.84 -0.01 -0.78
N HIS A 22 -21.62 -1.07 -0.46
CA HIS A 22 -22.67 -0.97 0.56
C HIS A 22 -22.24 -1.33 1.99
N TYR A 23 -21.08 -1.98 2.18
CA TYR A 23 -20.66 -2.44 3.52
C TYR A 23 -19.85 -1.43 4.34
N PHE A 24 -19.38 -0.33 3.75
CA PHE A 24 -18.60 0.67 4.49
C PHE A 24 -19.47 1.74 5.20
N VAL A 25 -20.76 1.84 4.86
CA VAL A 25 -21.67 2.85 5.46
C VAL A 25 -22.70 2.25 6.43
N GLN A 26 -22.92 0.92 6.44
CA GLN A 26 -23.87 0.29 7.38
C GLN A 26 -23.23 -0.38 8.60
N ALA A 27 -21.90 -0.52 8.67
CA ALA A 27 -21.23 -1.20 9.79
C ALA A 27 -21.12 -0.37 11.10
N ASN A 28 -21.83 0.77 11.22
CA ASN A 28 -21.83 1.61 12.43
C ASN A 28 -23.18 1.66 13.18
N ARG A 29 -24.12 0.76 12.89
CA ARG A 29 -25.30 0.58 13.75
C ARG A 29 -25.71 -0.88 13.82
N LYS A 30 -25.21 -1.57 14.85
CA LYS A 30 -25.87 -2.61 15.66
C LYS A 30 -24.99 -3.83 15.92
N VAL A 31 -24.77 -4.04 17.23
CA VAL A 31 -24.62 -5.33 17.93
C VAL A 31 -23.24 -5.99 17.85
N GLY A 32 -22.54 -5.92 18.99
CA GLY A 32 -22.26 -7.10 19.81
C GLY A 32 -21.35 -8.18 19.22
N SER A 33 -20.12 -8.22 19.73
CA SER A 33 -19.37 -9.44 20.04
C SER A 33 -19.34 -10.53 18.95
N ILE A 34 -18.45 -10.37 17.96
CA ILE A 34 -17.84 -11.49 17.25
C ILE A 34 -16.36 -11.17 17.07
N VAL A 35 -15.53 -11.97 17.73
CA VAL A 35 -14.07 -11.96 17.61
C VAL A 35 -13.70 -12.51 16.23
N PHE A 36 -13.19 -11.66 15.33
CA PHE A 36 -12.65 -12.14 14.06
C PHE A 36 -11.23 -12.69 14.29
N HIS A 37 -11.17 -14.02 14.27
CA HIS A 37 -9.95 -14.79 14.35
C HIS A 37 -9.22 -14.76 12.99
N ASN A 38 -7.90 -14.54 13.04
CA ASN A 38 -6.93 -14.82 11.98
C ASN A 38 -6.81 -13.81 10.81
N ARG A 39 -6.29 -12.60 11.11
CA ARG A 39 -5.84 -11.57 10.14
C ARG A 39 -4.53 -11.91 9.39
N SER A 40 -4.36 -13.17 8.98
CA SER A 40 -3.24 -13.61 8.13
C SER A 40 -3.63 -13.68 6.65
N TYR A 41 -4.89 -14.03 6.37
CA TYR A 41 -5.39 -14.27 5.01
C TYR A 41 -6.11 -13.05 4.43
N GLU A 42 -6.84 -12.28 5.24
CA GLU A 42 -7.61 -11.12 4.76
C GLU A 42 -6.74 -9.93 4.36
N THR A 43 -5.65 -9.65 5.08
CA THR A 43 -4.64 -8.66 4.67
C THR A 43 -3.91 -9.12 3.42
N ARG A 44 -3.61 -10.42 3.27
CA ARG A 44 -3.08 -10.98 2.02
C ARG A 44 -4.09 -10.88 0.88
N LEU A 45 -5.38 -11.03 1.13
CA LEU A 45 -6.43 -10.88 0.12
C LEU A 45 -6.64 -9.42 -0.25
N LEU A 46 -6.65 -8.47 0.68
CA LEU A 46 -6.70 -7.03 0.37
C LEU A 46 -5.45 -6.56 -0.37
N LEU A 47 -4.26 -7.00 0.04
CA LEU A 47 -3.03 -6.76 -0.73
C LEU A 47 -3.10 -7.42 -2.11
N TYR A 48 -3.63 -8.64 -2.20
CA TYR A 48 -3.82 -9.35 -3.45
C TYR A 48 -4.83 -8.63 -4.35
N TYR A 49 -5.97 -8.16 -3.88
CA TYR A 49 -6.94 -7.43 -4.71
C TYR A 49 -6.38 -6.06 -5.17
N ILE A 50 -5.64 -5.35 -4.32
CA ILE A 50 -5.00 -4.07 -4.68
C ILE A 50 -3.81 -4.28 -5.64
N VAL A 51 -3.05 -5.36 -5.50
CA VAL A 51 -1.94 -5.72 -6.42
C VAL A 51 -2.47 -6.41 -7.69
N ARG A 52 -3.63 -7.06 -7.64
CA ARG A 52 -4.23 -7.81 -8.77
C ARG A 52 -5.13 -6.96 -9.65
N ASP A 53 -5.52 -5.76 -9.23
CA ASP A 53 -6.00 -4.74 -10.18
C ASP A 53 -4.89 -4.27 -11.15
N GLU A 54 -3.61 -4.63 -10.92
CA GLU A 54 -2.55 -4.51 -11.93
C GLU A 54 -2.43 -5.78 -12.82
N GLY A 55 -3.16 -6.86 -12.51
CA GLY A 55 -3.10 -8.16 -13.18
C GLY A 55 -4.18 -8.42 -14.24
N ALA A 56 -5.18 -7.53 -14.39
CA ALA A 56 -6.27 -7.69 -15.36
C ALA A 56 -5.93 -7.22 -16.79
N ILE A 57 -4.65 -6.99 -17.11
CA ILE A 57 -4.19 -6.49 -18.42
C ILE A 57 -3.36 -7.51 -19.22
N PHE A 58 -3.43 -8.81 -18.87
CA PHE A 58 -2.85 -9.86 -19.71
C PHE A 58 -3.89 -10.93 -20.02
N GLY A 59 -4.54 -10.75 -21.18
CA GLY A 59 -5.48 -11.70 -21.74
C GLY A 59 -6.18 -11.16 -22.99
N GLN A 60 -5.46 -11.22 -24.11
CA GLN A 60 -5.85 -10.88 -25.50
C GLN A 60 -5.38 -9.50 -26.00
N GLY A 61 -4.52 -9.57 -27.02
CA GLY A 61 -3.84 -8.45 -27.63
C GLY A 61 -4.77 -7.45 -28.30
N SER A 62 -4.44 -6.18 -28.15
CA SER A 62 -4.86 -5.12 -29.05
C SER A 62 -3.60 -4.35 -29.49
N PRO A 63 -3.42 -4.05 -30.78
CA PRO A 63 -2.17 -3.47 -31.29
C PRO A 63 -2.01 -2.05 -30.75
N ARG A 64 -0.97 -1.83 -29.91
CA ARG A 64 -0.60 -0.48 -29.46
C ARG A 64 -0.31 0.39 -30.69
N LYS A 65 -1.11 1.44 -30.87
CA LYS A 65 -0.81 2.54 -31.78
C LYS A 65 0.59 3.06 -31.47
N LYS A 66 1.49 3.05 -32.45
CA LYS A 66 2.76 3.76 -32.40
C LYS A 66 2.49 5.25 -32.26
N GLY A 67 2.87 5.84 -31.12
CA GLY A 67 2.83 7.28 -30.90
C GLY A 67 3.44 7.68 -29.55
N GLY A 68 4.67 8.20 -29.57
CA GLY A 68 5.28 8.98 -28.48
C GLY A 68 6.01 8.20 -27.39
N MET A 69 7.34 8.33 -27.34
CA MET A 69 8.18 7.89 -26.21
C MET A 69 7.88 8.75 -24.97
N MET A 70 7.05 8.28 -24.04
CA MET A 70 7.22 8.62 -22.63
C MET A 70 7.76 7.38 -21.94
N LYS A 71 8.98 7.47 -21.38
CA LYS A 71 9.51 6.44 -20.49
C LYS A 71 8.48 6.28 -19.37
N ASP A 72 7.78 5.15 -19.36
CA ASP A 72 6.85 4.83 -18.29
C ASP A 72 7.69 4.41 -17.07
N ILE A 73 8.13 5.42 -16.32
CA ILE A 73 9.03 5.21 -15.20
C ILE A 73 8.18 4.66 -14.04
N ARG A 74 8.10 3.34 -13.96
CA ARG A 74 7.35 2.56 -12.95
C ARG A 74 7.48 3.10 -11.52
N TRP A 75 8.65 3.60 -11.14
CA TRP A 75 8.87 4.13 -9.80
C TRP A 75 8.12 5.46 -9.53
N ILE A 76 7.86 6.27 -10.56
CA ILE A 76 7.05 7.50 -10.45
C ILE A 76 5.59 7.17 -10.13
N GLN A 77 5.05 6.11 -10.75
CA GLN A 77 3.71 5.62 -10.44
C GLN A 77 3.62 5.11 -8.99
N ARG A 78 4.61 4.31 -8.56
CA ARG A 78 4.71 3.82 -7.17
C ARG A 78 4.83 4.98 -6.17
N TYR A 79 5.63 5.99 -6.50
CA TYR A 79 5.77 7.20 -5.71
C TYR A 79 4.43 7.92 -5.51
N SER A 80 3.61 8.06 -6.56
CA SER A 80 2.26 8.64 -6.44
C SER A 80 1.38 7.89 -5.42
N ASN A 81 1.43 6.56 -5.42
CA ASN A 81 0.69 5.74 -4.46
C ASN A 81 1.25 5.90 -3.04
N PHE A 82 2.58 5.92 -2.88
CA PHE A 82 3.24 6.18 -1.60
C PHE A 82 2.81 7.53 -1.00
N ILE A 83 2.75 8.60 -1.79
CA ILE A 83 2.29 9.91 -1.33
C ILE A 83 0.85 9.90 -0.83
N LYS A 84 -0.05 9.18 -1.53
CA LYS A 84 -1.44 9.05 -1.08
C LYS A 84 -1.53 8.32 0.27
N ALA A 85 -0.79 7.23 0.42
CA ALA A 85 -0.74 6.49 1.70
C ALA A 85 -0.16 7.36 2.83
N LEU A 86 0.91 8.10 2.54
CA LEU A 86 1.54 9.01 3.50
C LEU A 86 0.60 10.14 3.92
N SER A 87 -0.24 10.64 3.01
CA SER A 87 -1.28 11.63 3.35
C SER A 87 -2.28 11.09 4.36
N ASN A 88 -2.78 9.87 4.16
CA ASN A 88 -3.69 9.23 5.11
C ASN A 88 -3.01 8.97 6.47
N LEU A 89 -1.71 8.64 6.47
CA LEU A 89 -0.93 8.52 7.70
C LEU A 89 -0.76 9.87 8.40
N ASN A 90 -0.54 10.96 7.65
CA ASN A 90 -0.48 12.31 8.19
C ASN A 90 -1.78 12.68 8.92
N GLU A 91 -2.93 12.48 8.30
CA GLU A 91 -4.23 12.77 8.93
C GLU A 91 -4.42 12.01 10.24
N ALA A 92 -4.01 10.74 10.29
CA ALA A 92 -4.07 9.94 11.52
C ALA A 92 -3.11 10.43 12.61
N VAL A 93 -1.90 10.87 12.22
CA VAL A 93 -0.90 11.42 13.15
C VAL A 93 -1.30 12.80 13.65
N GLU A 94 -1.89 13.65 12.80
CA GLU A 94 -2.45 14.95 13.20
C GLU A 94 -3.54 14.76 14.25
N LEU A 95 -4.48 13.85 14.01
CA LEU A 95 -5.54 13.52 14.98
C LEU A 95 -4.96 13.02 16.33
N ALA A 96 -3.88 12.22 16.28
CA ALA A 96 -3.18 11.71 17.45
C ALA A 96 -2.48 12.82 18.27
N ASN A 97 -2.04 13.89 17.60
CA ASN A 97 -1.42 15.05 18.25
C ASN A 97 -2.45 16.00 18.87
N GLU A 98 -3.69 16.00 18.35
CA GLU A 98 -4.79 16.81 18.89
C GLU A 98 -5.40 16.20 20.16
N ARG A 99 -5.53 14.86 20.21
CA ARG A 99 -6.12 14.15 21.34
C ARG A 99 -5.66 12.70 21.42
N ASP A 100 -5.96 12.09 22.56
CA ASP A 100 -5.83 10.65 22.71
C ASP A 100 -6.75 9.91 21.71
N LEU A 101 -6.14 8.96 20.99
CA LEU A 101 -6.85 8.05 20.10
C LEU A 101 -7.47 6.90 20.88
N SER A 102 -8.70 6.54 20.51
CA SER A 102 -9.33 5.30 20.95
C SER A 102 -8.57 4.07 20.42
N LYS A 103 -8.85 2.90 21.01
CA LYS A 103 -8.24 1.63 20.59
C LYS A 103 -8.42 1.35 19.09
N LEU A 104 -9.61 1.62 18.54
CA LEU A 104 -9.90 1.39 17.12
C LEU A 104 -9.14 2.38 16.22
N GLU A 105 -9.03 3.64 16.64
CA GLU A 105 -8.28 4.67 15.91
C GLU A 105 -6.78 4.37 15.89
N LYS A 106 -6.21 3.91 17.02
CA LYS A 106 -4.81 3.42 17.07
C LYS A 106 -4.59 2.26 16.09
N GLN A 107 -5.53 1.32 16.01
CA GLN A 107 -5.45 0.24 15.02
C GLN A 107 -5.51 0.74 13.58
N GLY A 108 -6.37 1.74 13.29
CA GLY A 108 -6.43 2.40 11.99
C GLY A 108 -5.11 3.08 11.62
N LEU A 109 -4.49 3.78 12.57
CA LEU A 109 -3.17 4.41 12.39
C LEU A 109 -2.08 3.37 12.09
N ILE A 110 -2.04 2.26 12.84
CA ILE A 110 -1.08 1.18 12.59
C ILE A 110 -1.31 0.55 11.20
N GLN A 111 -2.56 0.34 10.79
CA GLN A 111 -2.88 -0.17 9.45
C GLN A 111 -2.44 0.79 8.34
N SER A 112 -2.59 2.10 8.55
CA SER A 112 -2.11 3.15 7.64
C SER A 112 -0.58 3.13 7.53
N PHE A 113 0.11 2.93 8.66
CA PHE A 113 1.56 2.72 8.69
C PHE A 113 1.98 1.49 7.88
N GLU A 114 1.33 0.34 8.06
CA GLU A 114 1.68 -0.88 7.33
C GLU A 114 1.61 -0.68 5.81
N TYR A 115 0.53 -0.08 5.32
CA TYR A 115 0.37 0.18 3.90
C TYR A 115 1.40 1.20 3.37
N THR A 116 1.64 2.26 4.14
CA THR A 116 2.66 3.28 3.81
C THR A 116 4.06 2.67 3.74
N PHE A 117 4.40 1.81 4.71
CA PHE A 117 5.65 1.05 4.73
C PHE A 117 5.81 0.19 3.48
N GLU A 118 4.79 -0.60 3.14
CA GLU A 118 4.83 -1.48 1.97
C GLU A 118 5.06 -0.69 0.68
N LEU A 119 4.38 0.45 0.51
CA LEU A 119 4.57 1.30 -0.66
C LEU A 119 5.93 2.00 -0.68
N ALA A 120 6.45 2.43 0.47
CA ALA A 120 7.73 3.10 0.57
C ALA A 120 8.86 2.21 0.06
N TRP A 121 8.99 0.97 0.58
CA TRP A 121 10.08 0.09 0.17
C TRP A 121 9.93 -0.40 -1.28
N ASN A 122 8.69 -0.59 -1.75
CA ASN A 122 8.44 -0.91 -3.16
C ASN A 122 8.83 0.26 -4.09
N THR A 123 8.61 1.50 -3.67
CA THR A 123 9.01 2.69 -4.41
C THR A 123 10.54 2.80 -4.47
N ILE A 124 11.22 2.62 -3.33
CA ILE A 124 12.70 2.59 -3.27
C ILE A 124 13.25 1.50 -4.19
N ARG A 125 12.68 0.29 -4.13
CA ARG A 125 13.10 -0.82 -4.99
C ARG A 125 13.00 -0.45 -6.46
N ASP A 126 11.84 0.04 -6.89
CA ASP A 126 11.61 0.35 -8.30
C ASP A 126 12.43 1.59 -8.74
N PHE A 127 12.71 2.53 -7.83
CA PHE A 127 13.63 3.64 -8.06
C PHE A 127 15.05 3.14 -8.33
N TYR A 128 15.61 2.30 -7.47
CA TYR A 128 16.97 1.78 -7.68
C TYR A 128 17.06 0.81 -8.85
N ARG A 129 16.00 0.06 -9.15
CA ARG A 129 15.91 -0.73 -10.40
C ARG A 129 15.99 0.14 -11.65
N SER A 130 15.42 1.34 -11.64
CA SER A 130 15.56 2.28 -12.77
C SER A 130 16.99 2.78 -12.95
N LYS A 131 17.81 2.71 -11.88
CA LYS A 131 19.23 3.03 -11.87
C LYS A 131 20.15 1.81 -12.08
N GLY A 132 19.59 0.63 -12.35
CA GLY A 132 20.34 -0.59 -12.68
C GLY A 132 20.55 -1.58 -11.52
N GLU A 133 20.04 -1.30 -10.32
CA GLU A 133 20.15 -2.21 -9.17
C GLU A 133 19.12 -3.35 -9.29
N VAL A 134 19.56 -4.61 -9.24
CA VAL A 134 18.69 -5.77 -9.47
C VAL A 134 18.45 -6.63 -8.23
N ASP A 135 19.33 -6.54 -7.22
CA ASP A 135 19.38 -7.45 -6.07
C ASP A 135 18.63 -6.92 -4.83
N ILE A 136 17.42 -6.39 -5.05
CA ILE A 136 16.55 -5.92 -3.97
C ILE A 136 15.39 -6.90 -3.80
N GLN A 137 15.47 -7.76 -2.78
CA GLN A 137 14.50 -8.84 -2.56
C GLN A 137 13.41 -8.46 -1.55
N GLY A 138 13.69 -7.53 -0.64
CA GLY A 138 12.71 -7.07 0.33
C GLY A 138 13.01 -5.69 0.93
N SER A 139 12.19 -5.31 1.92
CA SER A 139 12.29 -4.02 2.60
C SER A 139 13.63 -3.78 3.26
N ARG A 140 14.24 -4.83 3.85
CA ARG A 140 15.59 -4.75 4.45
C ARG A 140 16.65 -4.34 3.42
N ASP A 141 16.67 -4.98 2.26
CA ASP A 141 17.66 -4.67 1.21
C ASP A 141 17.42 -3.27 0.66
N ALA A 142 16.15 -2.93 0.42
CA ALA A 142 15.75 -1.62 -0.10
C ALA A 142 16.20 -0.48 0.82
N PHE A 143 15.89 -0.56 2.13
CA PHE A 143 16.27 0.49 3.08
C PHE A 143 17.77 0.54 3.34
N ARG A 144 18.46 -0.62 3.40
CA ARG A 144 19.91 -0.64 3.53
C ARG A 144 20.57 0.07 2.35
N LEU A 145 20.19 -0.29 1.12
CA LEU A 145 20.72 0.36 -0.08
C LEU A 145 20.38 1.85 -0.12
N ALA A 146 19.14 2.22 0.23
CA ALA A 146 18.73 3.61 0.28
C ALA A 146 19.57 4.44 1.26
N TYR A 147 19.95 3.85 2.40
CA TYR A 147 20.82 4.49 3.38
C TYR A 147 22.26 4.61 2.85
N GLU A 148 22.83 3.52 2.34
CA GLU A 148 24.19 3.49 1.76
C GLU A 148 24.38 4.49 0.62
N ARG A 149 23.33 4.76 -0.15
CA ARG A 149 23.32 5.69 -1.28
C ARG A 149 22.86 7.11 -0.91
N GLY A 150 22.55 7.38 0.36
CA GLY A 150 22.14 8.71 0.83
C GLY A 150 20.76 9.17 0.33
N LEU A 151 19.87 8.23 0.00
CA LEU A 151 18.45 8.52 -0.26
C LEU A 151 17.66 8.69 1.04
N ILE A 152 18.06 7.97 2.10
CA ILE A 152 17.56 8.17 3.46
C ILE A 152 18.73 8.41 4.41
N GLU A 153 18.51 9.23 5.44
CA GLU A 153 19.52 9.56 6.45
C GLU A 153 19.34 8.72 7.72
N GLU A 154 18.10 8.42 8.09
CA GLU A 154 17.78 7.69 9.33
C GLU A 154 17.65 6.18 9.11
N GLY A 155 18.74 5.53 8.66
CA GLY A 155 18.73 4.09 8.34
C GLY A 155 18.21 3.20 9.49
N GLN A 156 18.58 3.53 10.74
CA GLN A 156 18.14 2.77 11.92
C GLN A 156 16.63 2.86 12.14
N VAL A 157 16.00 4.01 11.89
CA VAL A 157 14.55 4.19 12.03
C VAL A 157 13.81 3.29 11.04
N PHE A 158 14.25 3.23 9.78
CA PHE A 158 13.69 2.31 8.78
C PHE A 158 13.90 0.84 9.14
N MET A 159 15.03 0.48 9.77
CA MET A 159 15.24 -0.88 10.28
C MET A 159 14.31 -1.21 11.46
N ASN A 160 14.00 -0.23 12.31
CA ASN A 160 13.02 -0.39 13.39
C ASN A 160 11.60 -0.57 12.83
N MET A 161 11.23 0.16 11.76
CA MET A 161 9.95 -0.05 11.07
C MET A 161 9.75 -1.49 10.60
N ILE A 162 10.81 -2.18 10.15
CA ILE A 162 10.72 -3.60 9.76
C ILE A 162 10.28 -4.45 10.97
N LYS A 163 10.85 -4.20 12.15
CA LYS A 163 10.48 -4.90 13.38
C LYS A 163 9.04 -4.58 13.78
N SER A 164 8.65 -3.31 13.79
CA SER A 164 7.29 -2.88 14.11
C SER A 164 6.26 -3.48 13.14
N ARG A 165 6.56 -3.56 11.84
CA ARG A 165 5.73 -4.25 10.84
C ARG A 165 5.64 -5.75 11.16
N GLN A 166 6.74 -6.42 11.50
CA GLN A 166 6.68 -7.84 11.85
C GLN A 166 5.80 -8.09 13.09
N LEU A 167 5.79 -7.15 14.03
CA LEU A 167 5.00 -7.22 15.25
C LEU A 167 3.55 -6.72 15.09
N SER A 168 3.24 -5.99 14.01
CA SER A 168 1.93 -5.36 13.84
C SER A 168 0.78 -6.36 13.65
N SER A 169 1.08 -7.59 13.20
CA SER A 169 0.13 -8.71 13.22
C SER A 169 -0.25 -9.18 14.63
N HIS A 170 0.49 -8.77 15.66
CA HIS A 170 0.25 -9.06 17.07
C HIS A 170 -0.39 -7.89 17.83
N THR A 171 -0.93 -6.90 17.13
CA THR A 171 -1.60 -5.70 17.69
C THR A 171 -2.87 -5.98 18.51
N PHE A 172 -3.23 -7.24 18.73
CA PHE A 172 -4.17 -7.61 19.78
C PHE A 172 -3.58 -7.44 21.19
N ASN A 173 -2.24 -7.50 21.33
CA ASN A 173 -1.54 -7.07 22.53
C ASN A 173 -1.52 -5.53 22.58
N GLU A 174 -2.16 -4.96 23.60
CA GLU A 174 -2.29 -3.51 23.78
C GLU A 174 -0.95 -2.81 24.02
N GLU A 175 -0.02 -3.48 24.69
CA GLU A 175 1.34 -2.97 24.92
C GLU A 175 2.07 -2.80 23.59
N THR A 176 2.16 -3.87 22.79
CA THR A 176 2.77 -3.84 21.45
C THR A 176 2.09 -2.83 20.52
N ALA A 177 0.76 -2.72 20.56
CA ALA A 177 0.03 -1.74 19.76
C ALA A 177 0.38 -0.30 20.18
N ASN A 178 0.48 -0.03 21.48
CA ASN A 178 0.87 1.28 21.99
C ASN A 178 2.33 1.63 21.64
N GLU A 179 3.26 0.67 21.74
CA GLU A 179 4.66 0.87 21.33
C GLU A 179 4.76 1.28 19.86
N ILE A 180 4.14 0.49 18.96
CA ILE A 180 4.15 0.77 17.52
C ILE A 180 3.48 2.12 17.23
N TYR A 181 2.36 2.43 17.89
CA TYR A 181 1.68 3.72 17.78
C TYR A 181 2.63 4.88 18.13
N GLN A 182 3.34 4.80 19.26
CA GLN A 182 4.28 5.83 19.67
C GLN A 182 5.45 5.97 18.69
N ASP A 183 6.00 4.86 18.20
CA ASP A 183 7.06 4.89 17.20
C ASP A 183 6.60 5.57 15.89
N ILE A 184 5.36 5.33 15.47
CA ILE A 184 4.79 5.93 14.27
C ILE A 184 4.71 7.44 14.39
N VAL A 185 4.10 7.93 15.48
CA VAL A 185 3.88 9.36 15.72
C VAL A 185 5.21 10.09 15.92
N ASN A 186 6.13 9.51 16.69
CA ASN A 186 7.35 10.20 17.11
C ASN A 186 8.51 10.09 16.13
N GLN A 187 8.58 9.03 15.32
CA GLN A 187 9.74 8.76 14.47
C GLN A 187 9.36 8.40 13.03
N TYR A 188 8.49 7.40 12.82
CA TYR A 188 8.33 6.81 11.48
C TYR A 188 7.68 7.75 10.49
N PHE A 189 6.70 8.55 10.94
CA PHE A 189 6.04 9.50 10.08
C PHE A 189 7.02 10.56 9.54
N SER A 190 7.88 11.11 10.39
CA SER A 190 8.91 12.07 9.98
C SER A 190 9.89 11.46 8.96
N ALA A 191 10.35 10.23 9.21
CA ALA A 191 11.24 9.51 8.30
C ALA A 191 10.62 9.26 6.91
N PHE A 192 9.32 8.91 6.84
CA PHE A 192 8.61 8.81 5.56
C PHE A 192 8.48 10.16 4.84
N LYS A 193 8.25 11.26 5.57
CA LYS A 193 8.23 12.59 4.98
C LYS A 193 9.57 12.96 4.35
N CYS A 194 10.69 12.72 5.04
CA CYS A 194 12.02 12.96 4.48
C CYS A 194 12.28 12.13 3.22
N LEU A 195 11.93 10.83 3.24
CA LEU A 195 12.01 9.98 2.04
C LEU A 195 11.18 10.54 0.88
N SER A 196 9.96 10.99 1.17
CA SER A 196 9.05 11.51 0.16
C SER A 196 9.61 12.76 -0.55
N GLU A 197 10.14 13.72 0.21
CA GLU A 197 10.76 14.92 -0.36
C GLU A 197 12.05 14.60 -1.12
N ARG A 198 12.85 13.63 -0.66
CA ARG A 198 14.02 13.19 -1.42
C ARG A 198 13.65 12.57 -2.76
N LEU A 199 12.65 11.67 -2.80
CA LEU A 199 12.17 11.06 -4.03
C LEU A 199 11.54 12.08 -5.00
N LYS A 200 10.87 13.10 -4.47
CA LYS A 200 10.35 14.23 -5.25
C LYS A 200 11.45 15.00 -5.96
N GLN A 201 12.58 15.23 -5.29
CA GLN A 201 13.75 15.88 -5.90
C GLN A 201 14.34 15.00 -7.01
N GLU A 202 14.48 13.70 -6.77
CA GLU A 202 14.95 12.77 -7.81
C GLU A 202 14.00 12.72 -9.00
N LYS A 203 12.69 12.80 -8.77
CA LYS A 203 11.69 12.85 -9.85
C LYS A 203 11.88 14.09 -10.72
N ARG A 204 12.05 15.26 -10.10
CA ARG A 204 12.30 16.53 -10.83
C ARG A 204 13.58 16.49 -11.65
N LYS A 205 14.62 15.77 -11.21
CA LYS A 205 15.86 15.60 -11.97
C LYS A 205 15.69 14.70 -13.20
N GLU A 206 14.70 13.81 -13.22
CA GLU A 206 14.42 12.96 -14.39
C GLU A 206 13.51 13.66 -15.43
N GLU A 207 12.80 14.71 -15.00
CA GLU A 207 11.91 15.52 -15.85
C GLU A 207 12.63 16.69 -16.54
N ASN A 208 13.82 17.07 -16.07
CA ASN A 208 14.67 18.12 -16.63
C ASN A 208 15.83 17.53 -17.44
#